data_AF-A0A6B2CJ87-F1
#
_entry.id   AF-A0A6B2CJ87-F1
#
_cell.length_a   1.000
_cell.length_b   1.000
_cell.length_c   1.000
_cell.angle_alpha   90.00
_cell.angle_beta   90.00
_cell.angle_gamma   90.00
#
_symmetry.space_group_name_H-M   'P 1'
#
loop_
_entity.id
_entity.type
_entity.pdbx_description
1 polymer ?
#
loop_
_entity_poly.entity_id
_entity_poly.type
_entity_poly.pdbx_seq_one_letter_code
_entity_poly.pdbx_strand_id
1 'polypeptide(L)' 'MGKASVKARAHTWYIIDMEKGVFRFNRRLCPRCGSVMAYHKEPVPRWHCGKCGYTIFEGQAPRQRATGRGR' A
#
# COMPACT_ATOMS: atom_id res chain seq x y z
N MET A 1 16.30 14.93 -21.96
CA MET A 1 14.85 14.70 -22.12
C MET A 1 14.19 14.58 -20.75
N GLY A 2 13.46 15.61 -20.32
CA GLY A 2 12.80 15.64 -19.01
C GLY A 2 11.58 14.73 -18.98
N LYS A 3 11.51 13.83 -18.00
CA LYS A 3 10.34 12.97 -17.78
C LYS A 3 9.15 13.88 -17.41
N ALA A 4 8.14 13.95 -18.27
CA ALA A 4 6.88 14.59 -17.93
C ALA A 4 6.33 13.92 -16.65
N SER A 5 6.04 14.73 -15.63
CA SER A 5 5.48 14.25 -14.37
C SER A 5 4.09 13.64 -14.62
N VAL A 6 4.05 12.32 -14.78
CA VAL A 6 2.78 11.58 -14.91
C VAL A 6 2.11 11.61 -13.53
N LYS A 7 1.21 12.58 -13.35
CA LYS A 7 0.37 12.66 -12.15
C LYS A 7 -0.42 11.36 -12.01
N ALA A 8 -0.41 10.75 -10.83
CA ALA A 8 -1.17 9.54 -10.57
C ALA A 8 -2.67 9.82 -10.72
N ARG A 9 -3.30 9.27 -11.77
CA ARG A 9 -4.76 9.39 -12.02
C ARG A 9 -5.48 8.15 -11.48
N ALA A 10 -6.68 8.34 -10.91
CA ALA A 10 -7.42 7.24 -10.27
C ALA A 10 -7.81 6.11 -11.24
N HIS A 11 -8.04 6.40 -12.52
CA HIS A 11 -8.42 5.41 -13.51
C HIS A 11 -7.31 4.39 -13.84
N THR A 12 -6.04 4.70 -13.57
CA THR A 12 -4.93 3.77 -13.83
C THR A 12 -4.81 2.66 -12.77
N TRP A 13 -5.69 2.66 -11.76
CA TRP A 13 -5.65 1.70 -10.65
C TRP A 13 -6.49 0.46 -10.91
N TYR A 14 -7.28 0.47 -11.99
CA TYR A 14 -8.11 -0.64 -12.41
C TYR A 14 -7.44 -1.39 -13.55
N ILE A 15 -7.41 -2.71 -13.42
CA ILE A 15 -7.06 -3.62 -14.52
C ILE A 15 -8.39 -4.17 -15.03
N ILE A 16 -8.64 -3.94 -16.32
CA ILE A 16 -9.84 -4.40 -17.02
C ILE A 16 -9.40 -5.52 -17.95
N ASP A 17 -9.78 -6.75 -17.63
CA ASP A 17 -9.67 -7.88 -18.54
C ASP A 17 -10.98 -8.00 -19.33
N MET A 18 -11.01 -7.43 -20.54
CA MET A 18 -12.22 -7.40 -21.37
C MET A 18 -12.64 -8.80 -21.85
N GLU A 19 -11.70 -9.72 -22.00
CA GLU A 19 -11.98 -11.11 -22.42
C GLU A 19 -12.69 -11.92 -21.35
N LYS A 20 -12.40 -11.65 -20.07
CA LYS A 20 -12.94 -12.39 -18.93
C LYS A 20 -14.04 -11.62 -18.18
N GLY A 21 -14.28 -10.36 -18.55
CA GLY A 21 -15.20 -9.47 -17.86
C GLY A 21 -14.79 -9.17 -16.41
N VAL A 22 -13.50 -9.27 -16.07
CA VAL A 22 -13.02 -9.11 -14.68
C VAL A 22 -12.46 -7.72 -14.47
N PHE A 23 -12.99 -7.03 -13.48
CA PHE A 23 -12.50 -5.75 -12.99
C PHE A 23 -11.70 -5.98 -11.70
N ARG A 24 -10.37 -5.79 -11.75
CA ARG A 24 -9.51 -5.93 -10.56
C ARG A 24 -8.97 -4.58 -10.13
N PHE A 25 -9.12 -4.29 -8.84
CA PHE A 25 -8.48 -3.13 -8.22
C PHE A 25 -7.07 -3.51 -7.75
N ASN A 26 -6.05 -2.84 -8.28
CA ASN A 26 -4.65 -3.23 -8.07
C ASN A 26 -4.00 -2.58 -6.84
N ARG A 27 -4.72 -1.74 -6.09
CA ARG A 27 -4.16 -1.05 -4.92
C ARG A 27 -4.72 -1.56 -3.61
N ARG A 28 -3.98 -1.32 -2.55
CA ARG A 28 -4.39 -1.66 -1.18
C ARG A 28 -5.36 -0.62 -0.63
N LEU A 29 -6.44 -1.09 -0.03
CA LEU A 29 -7.39 -0.27 0.73
C LEU A 29 -6.99 -0.23 2.20
N CYS A 30 -7.22 0.92 2.84
CA CYS A 30 -6.97 1.09 4.26
C CYS A 30 -8.01 0.31 5.08
N PRO A 31 -7.60 -0.56 6.02
CA PRO A 31 -8.52 -1.35 6.83
C PRO A 31 -9.35 -0.50 7.82
N ARG A 32 -8.95 0.75 8.08
CA ARG A 32 -9.66 1.63 9.02
C ARG A 32 -10.71 2.51 8.36
N CYS A 33 -10.44 3.00 7.15
CA CYS A 33 -11.28 4.02 6.51
C CYS A 33 -11.65 3.72 5.04
N GLY A 34 -11.22 2.58 4.50
CA GLY A 34 -11.52 2.17 3.12
C GLY A 34 -10.86 3.03 2.03
N SER A 35 -10.01 3.99 2.38
CA SER A 35 -9.34 4.84 1.39
C SER A 35 -8.14 4.15 0.75
N VAL A 36 -7.81 4.53 -0.48
CA VAL A 36 -6.68 3.96 -1.23
C VAL A 36 -5.36 4.38 -0.56
N MET A 37 -4.52 3.39 -0.28
CA MET A 37 -3.22 3.63 0.34
C MET A 37 -2.14 3.92 -0.71
N ALA A 38 -1.17 4.76 -0.32
CA ALA A 38 0.03 5.04 -1.11
C ALA A 38 1.15 4.08 -0.69
N TYR A 39 1.78 3.45 -1.67
CA TYR A 39 2.96 2.61 -1.43
C TYR A 39 4.23 3.44 -1.54
N HIS A 40 5.01 3.48 -0.46
CA HIS A 40 6.33 4.12 -0.41
C HIS A 40 7.39 3.03 -0.30
N LYS A 41 8.31 2.99 -1.28
CA LYS A 41 9.40 1.99 -1.33
C LYS A 41 10.54 2.32 -0.36
N GLU A 42 10.82 3.61 -0.16
CA GLU A 42 11.95 4.10 0.63
C GLU A 42 11.48 4.96 1.81
N PRO A 43 12.22 4.98 2.94
CA PRO A 43 13.39 4.14 3.27
C PRO A 43 13.03 2.69 3.66
N VAL A 44 11.77 2.43 4.03
CA VAL A 44 11.23 1.09 4.28
C VAL A 44 9.92 0.95 3.51
N PRO A 45 9.70 -0.16 2.78
CA PRO A 45 8.44 -0.50 2.15
C PRO A 45 7.25 -0.36 3.10
N ARG A 46 6.39 0.61 2.83
CA ARG A 46 5.21 0.89 3.64
C ARG A 46 4.02 1.33 2.80
N TRP A 47 2.85 0.91 3.23
CA TRP A 47 1.58 1.47 2.80
C TRP A 47 1.16 2.55 3.77
N HIS A 48 1.00 3.78 3.29
CA HIS A 48 0.54 4.90 4.08
C HIS A 48 -0.85 5.36 3.60
N CYS A 49 -1.77 5.57 4.53
CA CYS A 49 -3.09 6.12 4.23
C CYS A 49 -3.08 7.63 4.42
N GLY A 50 -3.27 8.39 3.33
CA GLY A 50 -3.33 9.85 3.38
C GLY A 50 -4.56 10.45 4.07
N LYS A 51 -5.61 9.65 4.36
CA LYS A 51 -6.84 10.13 5.02
C LYS A 51 -6.76 10.04 6.54
N CYS A 52 -6.34 8.90 7.08
CA CYS A 52 -6.33 8.64 8.53
C CYS A 52 -4.93 8.45 9.13
N GLY A 53 -3.87 8.59 8.33
CA GLY A 53 -2.48 8.43 8.75
C GLY A 53 -2.04 6.99 9.03
N TYR A 54 -2.92 6.00 8.87
CA TYR A 54 -2.60 4.60 9.15
C TYR A 54 -1.50 4.08 8.21
N THR A 55 -0.51 3.39 8.79
CA THR A 55 0.66 2.92 8.05
C THR A 55 0.91 1.43 8.31
N ILE A 56 1.12 0.65 7.24
CA ILE A 56 1.45 -0.78 7.29
C ILE A 56 2.85 -0.95 6.71
N PHE A 57 3.78 -1.53 7.46
CA PHE A 57 5.16 -1.79 7.01
C PHE A 57 5.28 -3.23 6.49
N GLU A 58 5.83 -3.42 5.30
CA GLU A 58 5.90 -4.75 4.65
C GLU A 58 7.16 -5.56 4.97
N GLY A 59 8.06 -5.04 5.82
CA GLY A 59 9.33 -5.70 6.15
C GLY A 59 9.54 -5.99 7.63
N GLN A 60 8.61 -5.61 8.51
CA GLN A 60 8.77 -5.94 9.92
C GLN A 60 8.17 -7.31 10.17
N ALA A 61 9.01 -8.35 10.05
CA ALA A 61 8.79 -9.59 10.77
C ALA A 61 8.35 -9.22 12.20
N PRO A 62 7.35 -9.93 12.78
CA PRO A 62 6.92 -9.64 14.14
C PRO A 62 8.18 -9.61 14.99
N ARG A 63 8.48 -8.45 15.58
CA ARG A 63 9.62 -8.33 16.50
C ARG A 63 9.33 -9.40 17.53
N GLN A 64 10.09 -10.50 17.51
CA GLN A 64 9.95 -11.56 18.50
C GLN A 64 9.91 -10.80 19.82
N ARG A 65 8.77 -10.87 20.53
CA ARG A 65 8.73 -10.37 21.90
C ARG A 65 9.92 -11.05 22.52
N ALA A 66 10.95 -10.29 22.88
CA ALA A 66 12.01 -10.82 23.71
C ALA A 66 11.25 -11.38 24.90
N THR A 67 11.14 -12.70 24.97
CA THR A 67 10.55 -13.39 26.10
C THR A 67 11.53 -13.17 27.22
N GLY A 68 11.48 -11.97 27.79
CA GLY A 68 12.03 -11.66 29.08
C GLY A 68 11.25 -12.50 30.08
N ARG A 69 11.72 -13.72 30.28
CA ARG A 69 11.53 -14.40 31.55
C ARG A 69 12.91 -14.38 32.20
N GLY A 70 13.14 -13.27 32.89
CA GLY A 70 14.23 -13.15 33.84
C GLY A 70 13.92 -13.92 35.12
N ARG A 71 15.01 -14.25 35.81
CA ARG A 71 15.17 -15.08 37.02
C ARG A 71 15.09 -16.58 36.80
#